data_AF-A0A960L512-F1
#
_entry.id   AF-A0A960L512-F1
#
_cell.length_a   1.000
_cell.length_b   1.000
_cell.length_c   1.000
_cell.angle_alpha   90.00
_cell.angle_beta   90.00
_cell.angle_gamma   90.00
#
_symmetry.space_group_name_H-M   'P 1'
#
loop_
_entity.id
_entity.type
_entity.pdbx_description
1 polymer ?
#
loop_
_entity_poly.entity_id
_entity_poly.type
_entity_poly.pdbx_seq_one_letter_code
_entity_poly.pdbx_strand_id
1 'polypeptide(L)' 'MADSILEDPIPADEYAAIEREIASADSPVGIDAKKTHVLILHKLAAIERRLARLEELSRGSGDA' A
#
# COMPACT_ATOMS: atom_id res chain seq x y z
N MET A 1 11.74 16.02 -14.98
CA MET A 1 10.74 16.09 -13.89
C MET A 1 10.13 14.71 -13.75
N ALA A 2 10.84 13.81 -13.08
CA ALA A 2 10.28 12.53 -12.65
C ALA A 2 10.22 12.60 -11.14
N ASP A 3 8.98 12.68 -10.69
CA ASP A 3 8.44 12.61 -9.34
C ASP A 3 9.39 12.19 -8.21
N SER A 4 9.49 13.09 -7.23
CA SER A 4 9.87 12.83 -5.84
C SER A 4 8.70 12.11 -5.13
N ILE A 5 8.35 10.91 -5.60
CA ILE A 5 7.46 10.02 -4.86
C ILE A 5 8.40 9.10 -4.06
N LEU A 6 8.23 9.09 -2.74
CA LEU A 6 8.98 8.33 -1.72
C LEU A 6 10.15 9.09 -1.05
N GLU A 7 9.87 10.23 -0.41
CA GLU A 7 10.75 10.80 0.63
C GLU A 7 10.07 10.95 2.00
N ASP A 8 8.93 10.29 2.26
CA ASP A 8 8.45 10.16 3.64
C ASP A 8 9.11 8.93 4.28
N PRO A 9 10.06 9.10 5.21
CA PRO A 9 10.69 7.98 5.88
C PRO A 9 9.65 7.25 6.74
N ILE A 10 9.48 5.96 6.50
CA ILE A 10 8.66 5.10 7.36
C ILE A 10 9.28 5.11 8.77
N PRO A 11 8.52 5.46 9.82
CA PRO A 11 8.99 5.38 11.20
C PRO A 11 9.56 4.00 11.53
N ALA A 12 10.64 3.95 12.32
CA ALA A 12 11.40 2.72 12.54
C ALA A 12 10.58 1.61 13.24
N ASP A 13 9.65 1.99 14.10
CA ASP A 13 8.70 1.12 14.79
C ASP A 13 7.65 0.53 13.83
N GLU A 14 7.15 1.34 12.91
CA GLU A 14 6.23 0.92 11.84
C GLU A 14 6.95 -0.01 10.85
N TYR A 15 8.17 0.35 10.43
CA TYR A 15 9.00 -0.50 9.58
C TYR A 15 9.25 -1.87 10.24
N ALA A 16 9.65 -1.91 11.50
CA ALA A 16 9.91 -3.15 12.23
C ALA A 16 8.63 -4.00 12.43
N ALA A 17 7.45 -3.37 12.56
CA ALA A 17 6.18 -4.09 12.62
C ALA A 17 5.85 -4.76 11.28
N ILE A 18 6.01 -4.02 10.18
CA ILE A 18 5.78 -4.51 8.81
C ILE A 18 6.78 -5.63 8.48
N GLU A 19 8.06 -5.46 8.83
CA GLU A 19 9.11 -6.46 8.62
C GLU A 19 8.80 -7.77 9.36
N ARG A 20 8.35 -7.71 10.62
CA ARG A 20 7.97 -8.91 11.40
C ARG A 20 6.79 -9.65 10.80
N GLU A 21 5.76 -8.94 10.34
CA GLU A 21 4.61 -9.57 9.67
C GLU A 21 5.02 -10.22 8.35
N ILE A 22 5.93 -9.58 7.62
CA ILE A 22 6.46 -10.08 6.35
C ILE A 22 7.35 -11.31 6.56
N ALA A 23 8.24 -11.29 7.55
CA ALA A 23 9.19 -12.36 7.81
C ALA A 23 8.57 -13.59 8.50
N SER A 24 7.31 -13.52 8.93
CA SER A 24 6.61 -14.64 9.54
C SER A 24 6.54 -15.84 8.59
N ALA A 25 6.79 -17.06 9.10
CA ALA A 25 6.67 -18.30 8.31
C ALA A 25 5.21 -18.60 7.90
N ASP A 26 4.24 -18.02 8.61
CA ASP A 26 2.82 -18.06 8.26
C ASP A 26 2.46 -17.01 7.19
N SER A 27 3.40 -16.12 6.86
CA SER A 27 3.25 -15.12 5.82
C SER A 27 3.64 -15.70 4.47
N PRO A 28 2.81 -15.54 3.42
CA PRO A 28 3.17 -15.89 2.04
C PRO A 28 4.48 -15.23 1.58
N VAL A 29 4.90 -14.14 2.24
CA VAL A 29 6.09 -13.34 1.91
C VAL A 29 7.39 -14.09 2.19
N GLY A 30 7.45 -14.92 3.24
CA GLY A 30 8.68 -15.64 3.63
C GLY A 30 9.09 -16.74 2.65
N ILE A 31 8.17 -17.22 1.81
CA ILE A 31 8.36 -18.40 0.94
C ILE A 31 8.62 -18.01 -0.51
N ASP A 32 7.93 -16.98 -1.03
CA ASP A 32 8.12 -16.47 -2.39
C ASP A 32 8.00 -14.94 -2.39
N ALA A 33 9.15 -14.29 -2.20
CA ALA A 33 9.25 -12.84 -2.18
C ALA A 33 8.65 -12.23 -3.46
N LYS A 34 8.93 -12.78 -4.65
CA LYS A 34 8.47 -12.22 -5.93
C LYS A 34 6.94 -12.26 -6.03
N LYS A 35 6.32 -13.41 -5.76
CA LYS A 35 4.85 -13.55 -5.77
C LYS A 35 4.20 -12.59 -4.78
N THR A 36 4.86 -12.34 -3.65
CA THR A 36 4.32 -11.46 -2.63
C THR A 36 4.42 -9.99 -2.99
N HIS A 37 5.53 -9.54 -3.57
CA HIS A 37 5.63 -8.19 -4.13
C HIS A 37 4.54 -7.94 -5.19
N VAL A 38 4.28 -8.92 -6.07
CA VAL A 38 3.18 -8.85 -7.05
C VAL A 38 1.82 -8.70 -6.36
N LEU A 39 1.56 -9.45 -5.28
CA LEU A 39 0.31 -9.37 -4.54
C LEU A 39 0.16 -8.03 -3.80
N ILE A 40 1.22 -7.52 -3.19
CA ILE A 40 1.25 -6.22 -2.51
C ILE A 40 0.94 -5.12 -3.52
N LEU A 41 1.66 -5.07 -4.65
CA LEU A 41 1.43 -4.08 -5.71
C LEU A 41 0.00 -4.15 -6.26
N HIS A 42 -0.53 -5.36 -6.49
CA HIS A 42 -1.91 -5.53 -6.93
C HIS A 42 -2.93 -4.98 -5.92
N LYS A 43 -2.72 -5.25 -4.62
CA LYS A 43 -3.59 -4.77 -3.55
C LYS A 43 -3.51 -3.25 -3.39
N LEU A 44 -2.32 -2.66 -3.44
CA LEU A 44 -2.12 -1.21 -3.40
C LEU A 44 -2.86 -0.53 -4.57
N ALA A 45 -2.67 -1.01 -5.80
CA ALA A 45 -3.39 -0.47 -6.95
C ALA A 45 -4.92 -0.62 -6.82
N ALA A 46 -5.41 -1.69 -6.19
CA ALA A 46 -6.83 -1.86 -5.91
C ALA A 46 -7.36 -0.88 -4.85
N ILE A 47 -6.56 -0.56 -3.83
CA ILE A 47 -6.86 0.45 -2.81
C ILE A 47 -6.90 1.83 -3.45
N GLU A 48 -5.90 2.22 -4.24
CA GLU A 48 -5.88 3.50 -4.97
C GLU A 48 -7.13 3.68 -5.84
N ARG A 49 -7.50 2.65 -6.63
CA ARG A 49 -8.74 2.70 -7.42
C ARG A 49 -10.00 2.87 -6.57
N ARG A 50 -10.03 2.30 -5.37
CA ARG A 50 -11.16 2.45 -4.43
C ARG A 50 -11.18 3.86 -3.84
N LEU A 51 -10.04 4.39 -3.43
CA LEU A 51 -9.90 5.76 -2.92
C LEU A 51 -10.33 6.78 -3.95
N ALA A 52 -9.85 6.67 -5.20
CA ALA A 52 -10.25 7.56 -6.29
C ALA A 52 -11.78 7.59 -6.50
N ARG A 53 -12.46 6.43 -6.39
CA ARG A 53 -13.93 6.38 -6.47
C ARG A 53 -14.60 7.05 -5.28
N LEU A 54 -14.08 6.88 -4.07
CA LEU A 54 -14.62 7.52 -2.88
C LEU A 54 -14.42 9.04 -2.91
N GLU A 55 -13.27 9.48 -3.40
CA GLU A 55 -12.95 10.90 -3.60
C GLU A 55 -13.89 11.54 -4.62
N GLU A 56 -14.16 10.88 -5.75
CA GLU A 56 -15.13 11.33 -6.75
C GLU A 56 -16.54 11.48 -6.14
N LEU A 57 -17.00 10.47 -5.38
CA LEU A 57 -18.28 10.53 -4.68
C LEU A 57 -18.34 11.66 -3.64
N SER A 58 -17.24 11.90 -2.92
CA SER A 58 -17.16 12.96 -1.93
C SER A 58 -17.22 14.36 -2.56
N ARG A 59 -16.66 14.53 -3.76
CA ARG A 59 -16.73 15.79 -4.53
C ARG A 59 -18.13 16.07 -5.06
N GLY A 60 -18.85 15.03 -5.50
CA GLY A 60 -20.24 15.17 -5.97
C GLY A 60 -21.28 15.46 -4.89
N SER A 61 -20.92 15.35 -3.60
CA SER A 61 -21.85 15.51 -2.47
C SER A 61 -21.73 16.86 -1.75
N GLY A 62 -20.85 17.76 -2.20
CA GLY A 62 -20.56 19.05 -1.56
C GLY A 62 -21.15 20.30 -2.25
N ASP A 63 -21.74 20.15 -3.44
CA ASP A 63 -22.22 21.26 -4.29
C ASP A 63 -23.76 21.28 -4.49
N ALA A 64 -24.54 20.71 -3.56
CA ALA A 64 -26.01 20.71 -3.61
C ALA A 64 -26.64 21.47 -2.43
#